data_AF-V2HTW3-F1
#
_entry.id   AF-V2HTW3-F1
#
_cell.length_a   1.000
_cell.length_b   1.000
_cell.length_c   1.000
_cell.angle_alpha   90.00
_cell.angle_beta   90.00
_cell.angle_gamma   90.00
#
_symmetry.space_group_name_H-M   'P 1'
#
loop_
_entity.id
_entity.type
_entity.pdbx_description
1 polymer ?
#
loop_
_entity_poly.entity_id
_entity_poly.type
_entity_poly.pdbx_seq_one_letter_code
_entity_poly.pdbx_strand_id
1 'polypeptide(L)'
;MSPAASTPAASVLAVEAPAWFISDLHLTPGMPRTLAAFERVLERAAEQARTLFILGDFFEFWIGDEESEAPFPRAVAAALARLSACGVPVYLMHGNRDFLLGPRFAREAGATLLPDPTVIDCAGHRVVLTHGDMLCTDDTRYMRFRHWTRKAWIQRLFLALPLSWRLGIARKLRSDSEAGRQRP
;
A
#
# COMPACT_ATOMS: atom_id res chain seq x y z
N MET A 1 22.65 37.60 5.64
CA MET A 1 21.44 36.75 5.68
C MET A 1 21.52 35.79 4.50
N SER A 2 22.00 34.57 4.73
CA SER A 2 22.05 33.55 3.67
C SER A 2 20.63 33.02 3.43
N PRO A 3 20.19 32.85 2.18
CA PRO A 3 18.89 32.26 1.90
C PRO A 3 18.93 30.79 2.33
N ALA A 4 17.95 30.37 3.11
CA ALA A 4 17.73 28.97 3.42
C ALA A 4 17.54 28.21 2.11
N ALA A 5 18.36 27.19 1.88
CA ALA A 5 18.21 26.28 0.76
C ALA A 5 16.79 25.69 0.81
N SER A 6 15.93 26.08 -0.14
CA SER A 6 14.63 25.46 -0.33
C SER A 6 14.88 23.99 -0.63
N THR A 7 14.52 23.11 0.28
CA THR A 7 14.39 21.68 0.00
C THR A 7 13.54 21.55 -1.26
N PRO A 8 14.02 20.87 -2.33
CA PRO A 8 13.18 20.65 -3.49
C PRO A 8 11.95 19.89 -3.01
N ALA A 9 10.81 20.56 -2.97
CA ALA A 9 9.55 19.92 -2.65
C ALA A 9 9.41 18.77 -3.65
N ALA A 10 9.26 17.54 -3.15
CA ALA A 10 8.82 16.42 -3.98
C ALA A 10 7.66 16.93 -4.84
N SER A 11 7.76 16.73 -6.15
CA SER A 11 6.79 17.24 -7.12
C SER A 11 5.38 16.95 -6.63
N VAL A 12 4.60 18.00 -6.36
CA VAL A 12 3.24 17.87 -5.86
C VAL A 12 2.38 17.23 -6.95
N LEU A 13 1.74 16.12 -6.63
CA LEU A 13 0.86 15.43 -7.57
C LEU A 13 -0.47 16.18 -7.67
N ALA A 14 -0.81 16.72 -8.83
CA ALA A 14 -2.12 17.32 -9.07
C ALA A 14 -3.18 16.23 -9.21
N VAL A 15 -4.31 16.40 -8.51
CA VAL A 15 -5.37 15.39 -8.36
C VAL A 15 -6.74 16.02 -8.60
N GLU A 16 -7.56 15.34 -9.39
CA GLU A 16 -8.95 15.74 -9.60
C GLU A 16 -9.87 15.27 -8.47
N ALA A 17 -10.80 16.13 -8.07
CA ALA A 17 -11.84 15.81 -7.09
C ALA A 17 -13.13 15.31 -7.78
N PRO A 18 -13.89 14.37 -7.18
CA PRO A 18 -13.71 13.81 -5.84
C PRO A 18 -12.60 12.75 -5.78
N ALA A 19 -11.64 12.93 -4.88
CA ALA A 19 -10.61 11.95 -4.56
C ALA A 19 -11.10 11.05 -3.41
N TRP A 20 -11.03 9.73 -3.61
CA TRP A 20 -11.42 8.75 -2.60
C TRP A 20 -10.17 8.14 -1.97
N PHE A 21 -10.22 7.90 -0.67
CA PHE A 21 -9.11 7.37 0.12
C PHE A 21 -9.57 6.15 0.91
N ILE A 22 -8.85 5.04 0.80
CA ILE A 22 -9.07 3.81 1.57
C ILE A 22 -7.72 3.28 2.08
N SER A 23 -7.71 2.49 3.14
CA SER A 23 -6.51 1.82 3.69
C SER A 23 -6.92 0.65 4.57
N ASP A 24 -5.95 -0.19 4.97
CA ASP A 24 -6.12 -1.20 6.03
C ASP A 24 -7.22 -2.24 5.72
N LEU A 25 -7.34 -2.62 4.44
CA LEU A 25 -8.30 -3.64 4.02
C LEU A 25 -7.87 -5.04 4.43
N HIS A 26 -6.56 -5.29 4.50
CA HIS A 26 -5.98 -6.59 4.85
C HIS A 26 -6.55 -7.76 4.03
N LEU A 27 -6.66 -7.57 2.71
CA LEU A 27 -7.29 -8.56 1.83
C LEU A 27 -6.56 -9.90 1.90
N THR A 28 -7.36 -10.97 2.05
CA THR A 28 -6.91 -12.36 2.08
C THR A 28 -8.03 -13.28 1.58
N PRO A 29 -7.73 -14.46 1.00
CA PRO A 29 -8.77 -15.40 0.53
C PRO A 29 -9.81 -15.78 1.60
N GLY A 30 -9.43 -15.74 2.88
CA GLY A 30 -10.33 -16.04 4.00
C GLY A 30 -11.35 -14.95 4.33
N MET A 31 -11.35 -13.81 3.63
CA MET A 31 -12.24 -12.67 3.89
C MET A 31 -13.13 -12.32 2.68
N PRO A 32 -14.00 -13.23 2.20
CA PRO A 32 -14.81 -13.00 0.99
C PRO A 32 -15.80 -11.82 1.14
N ARG A 33 -16.27 -11.55 2.36
CA ARG A 33 -17.17 -10.41 2.62
C ARG A 33 -16.45 -9.06 2.46
N THR A 34 -15.18 -8.99 2.90
CA THR A 34 -14.34 -7.79 2.73
C THR A 34 -14.04 -7.56 1.26
N LEU A 35 -13.70 -8.62 0.51
CA LEU A 35 -13.51 -8.52 -0.94
C LEU A 35 -14.77 -8.01 -1.64
N ALA A 36 -15.95 -8.59 -1.35
CA ALA A 36 -17.20 -8.14 -1.96
C ALA A 36 -17.57 -6.68 -1.58
N ALA A 37 -17.23 -6.25 -0.36
CA ALA A 37 -17.42 -4.85 0.03
C ALA A 37 -16.48 -3.92 -0.74
N PHE A 38 -15.22 -4.32 -0.92
CA PHE A 38 -14.25 -3.60 -1.73
C PHE A 38 -14.68 -3.51 -3.20
N GLU A 39 -15.15 -4.60 -3.81
CA GLU A 39 -15.65 -4.58 -5.19
C GLU A 39 -16.82 -3.62 -5.37
N ARG A 40 -17.78 -3.58 -4.43
CA ARG A 40 -18.86 -2.57 -4.42
C ARG A 40 -18.34 -1.13 -4.27
N VAL A 41 -17.25 -0.92 -3.54
CA VAL A 41 -16.61 0.40 -3.47
C VAL A 41 -16.02 0.78 -4.83
N LEU A 42 -15.40 -0.15 -5.54
CA LEU A 42 -14.88 0.09 -6.89
C LEU A 42 -15.98 0.39 -7.90
N GLU A 43 -17.10 -0.32 -7.84
CA GLU A 43 -18.28 -0.05 -8.68
C GLU A 43 -18.78 1.38 -8.49
N ARG A 44 -18.92 1.82 -7.24
CA ARG A 44 -19.32 3.20 -6.94
C ARG A 44 -18.25 4.22 -7.33
N ALA A 45 -16.98 3.89 -7.15
CA ALA A 45 -15.86 4.76 -7.51
C ALA A 45 -15.82 5.01 -9.02
N ALA A 46 -16.18 4.01 -9.85
CA ALA A 46 -16.23 4.17 -11.30
C ALA A 46 -17.23 5.25 -11.75
N GLU A 47 -18.27 5.51 -10.97
CA GLU A 47 -19.29 6.52 -11.26
C GLU A 47 -19.02 7.87 -10.57
N GLN A 48 -18.44 7.85 -9.37
CA GLN A 48 -18.45 8.99 -8.44
C GLN A 48 -17.07 9.57 -8.14
N ALA A 49 -15.99 8.79 -8.33
CA ALA A 49 -14.64 9.23 -8.03
C ALA A 49 -13.93 9.73 -9.29
N ARG A 50 -13.06 10.73 -9.12
CA ARG A 50 -12.07 11.12 -10.13
C ARG A 50 -10.70 10.51 -9.87
N THR A 51 -10.44 10.03 -8.66
CA THR A 51 -9.18 9.37 -8.30
C THR A 51 -9.41 8.46 -7.08
N LEU A 52 -8.73 7.31 -7.04
CA LEU A 52 -8.71 6.42 -5.88
C LEU A 52 -7.28 6.29 -5.33
N PHE A 53 -7.12 6.56 -4.03
CA PHE A 53 -5.91 6.30 -3.27
C PHE A 53 -6.12 5.13 -2.31
N ILE A 54 -5.17 4.19 -2.30
CA ILE A 54 -5.08 3.10 -1.32
C ILE A 54 -3.83 3.35 -0.48
N LEU A 55 -4.00 3.76 0.77
CA LEU A 55 -2.95 4.28 1.66
C LEU A 55 -2.34 3.19 2.56
N GLY A 56 -1.93 2.08 1.95
CA GLY A 56 -1.26 0.98 2.63
C GLY A 56 -2.17 -0.08 3.25
N ASP A 57 -1.54 -1.20 3.62
CA ASP A 57 -2.16 -2.37 4.22
C ASP A 57 -3.37 -2.88 3.41
N PHE A 58 -3.18 -2.89 2.09
CA PHE A 58 -4.17 -3.38 1.14
C PHE A 58 -4.30 -4.90 1.23
N PHE A 59 -3.18 -5.61 1.36
CA PHE A 59 -3.14 -7.05 1.60
C PHE A 59 -2.73 -7.37 3.04
N GLU A 60 -3.18 -8.53 3.53
CA GLU A 60 -2.80 -9.00 4.88
C GLU A 60 -1.29 -9.26 5.01
N PHE A 61 -0.63 -9.65 3.92
CA PHE A 61 0.82 -9.67 3.77
C PHE A 61 1.19 -9.66 2.28
N TRP A 62 2.39 -9.18 1.97
CA TRP A 62 2.99 -9.32 0.65
C TRP A 62 4.47 -9.67 0.78
N ILE A 63 4.87 -10.84 0.28
CA ILE A 63 6.24 -11.37 0.35
C ILE A 63 6.98 -11.33 -0.99
N GLY A 64 6.36 -10.79 -2.04
CA GLY A 64 6.98 -10.53 -3.33
C GLY A 64 5.97 -10.52 -4.47
N ASP A 65 6.34 -9.89 -5.57
CA ASP A 65 5.46 -9.72 -6.73
C ASP A 65 5.07 -11.03 -7.42
N GLU A 66 5.75 -12.15 -7.13
CA GLU A 66 5.33 -13.47 -7.59
C GLU A 66 3.96 -13.88 -7.01
N GLU A 67 3.55 -13.30 -5.88
CA GLU A 67 2.21 -13.52 -5.31
C GLU A 67 1.09 -13.00 -6.21
N SER A 68 1.37 -12.06 -7.13
CA SER A 68 0.36 -11.58 -8.08
C SER A 68 -0.12 -12.68 -9.04
N GLU A 69 0.64 -13.78 -9.16
CA GLU A 69 0.25 -14.95 -9.94
C GLU A 69 -0.77 -15.85 -9.24
N ALA A 70 -0.97 -15.69 -7.93
CA ALA A 70 -1.99 -16.45 -7.23
C ALA A 70 -3.40 -15.99 -7.66
N PRO A 71 -4.40 -16.90 -7.68
CA PRO A 71 -5.74 -16.58 -8.15
C PRO A 71 -6.38 -15.36 -7.45
N PHE A 72 -6.17 -15.24 -6.14
CA PHE A 72 -6.80 -14.17 -5.33
C PHE A 72 -6.20 -12.78 -5.62
N PRO A 73 -4.89 -12.53 -5.48
CA PRO A 73 -4.30 -11.24 -5.86
C PRO A 73 -4.54 -10.88 -7.32
N ARG A 74 -4.54 -11.86 -8.24
CA ARG A 74 -4.89 -11.63 -9.64
C ARG A 74 -6.32 -11.11 -9.81
N ALA A 75 -7.28 -11.67 -9.08
CA ALA A 75 -8.67 -11.20 -9.12
C ALA A 75 -8.80 -9.76 -8.59
N VAL A 76 -8.09 -9.44 -7.50
CA VAL A 76 -8.04 -8.08 -6.94
C VAL A 76 -7.40 -7.10 -7.94
N ALA A 77 -6.27 -7.46 -8.55
CA ALA A 77 -5.64 -6.66 -9.59
C ALA A 77 -6.58 -6.42 -10.77
N ALA A 78 -7.27 -7.47 -11.24
CA ALA A 78 -8.25 -7.35 -12.32
C ALA A 78 -9.41 -6.39 -11.97
N ALA A 79 -9.87 -6.38 -10.71
CA ALA A 79 -10.90 -5.45 -10.25
C ALA A 79 -10.42 -3.99 -10.29
N LEU A 80 -9.20 -3.73 -9.83
CA LEU A 80 -8.58 -2.40 -9.93
C LEU A 80 -8.33 -1.97 -11.38
N ALA A 81 -7.88 -2.91 -12.23
CA ALA A 81 -7.63 -2.63 -13.63
C ALA A 81 -8.92 -2.24 -14.37
N ARG A 82 -10.06 -2.84 -14.02
CA ARG A 82 -11.37 -2.43 -14.56
C ARG A 82 -11.70 -0.99 -14.16
N LEU A 83 -11.48 -0.59 -12.91
CA LEU A 83 -11.69 0.78 -12.47
C LEU A 83 -10.76 1.76 -13.22
N SER A 84 -9.48 1.40 -13.37
CA SER A 84 -8.50 2.19 -14.13
C SER A 84 -8.92 2.35 -15.60
N ALA A 85 -9.45 1.29 -16.22
CA ALA A 85 -9.97 1.31 -17.58
C ALA A 85 -11.22 2.21 -17.75
N CYS A 86 -11.96 2.49 -16.67
CA CYS A 86 -13.04 3.49 -16.66
C CYS A 86 -12.52 4.94 -16.59
N GLY A 87 -11.19 5.14 -16.57
CA GLY A 87 -10.57 6.46 -16.53
C GLY A 87 -10.34 7.01 -15.13
N VAL A 88 -10.52 6.20 -14.07
CA VAL A 88 -10.24 6.59 -12.69
C VAL A 88 -8.80 6.19 -12.32
N PRO A 89 -7.86 7.13 -12.15
CA PRO A 89 -6.50 6.81 -11.73
C PRO A 89 -6.51 6.15 -10.35
N VAL A 90 -5.74 5.06 -10.23
CA VAL A 90 -5.57 4.32 -8.99
C VAL A 90 -4.14 4.50 -8.50
N TYR A 91 -3.98 4.93 -7.26
CA TYR A 91 -2.70 5.10 -6.59
C TYR A 91 -2.58 4.16 -5.40
N LEU A 92 -1.44 3.47 -5.28
CA LEU A 92 -1.14 2.52 -4.22
C LEU A 92 0.06 3.02 -3.42
N MET A 93 -0.12 3.22 -2.12
CA MET A 93 0.98 3.45 -1.18
C MET A 93 1.22 2.17 -0.39
N HIS A 94 2.48 1.91 -0.02
CA HIS A 94 2.82 0.78 0.83
C HIS A 94 2.39 1.01 2.27
N GLY A 95 1.80 -0.01 2.88
CA GLY A 95 1.67 -0.14 4.33
C GLY A 95 2.83 -0.92 4.93
N ASN A 96 2.66 -1.35 6.18
CA ASN A 96 3.67 -2.11 6.90
C ASN A 96 3.58 -3.63 6.70
N ARG A 97 2.48 -4.12 6.11
CA ARG A 97 2.28 -5.54 5.77
C ARG A 97 2.60 -5.85 4.31
N ASP A 98 2.50 -4.86 3.44
CA ASP A 98 2.62 -5.02 1.98
C ASP A 98 3.72 -4.13 1.36
N PHE A 99 4.75 -3.78 2.13
CA PHE A 99 5.88 -2.96 1.68
C PHE A 99 6.76 -3.58 0.57
N LEU A 100 6.53 -4.85 0.23
CA LEU A 100 7.17 -5.54 -0.90
C LEU A 100 6.30 -5.55 -2.17
N LEU A 101 5.09 -4.97 -2.11
CA LEU A 101 4.20 -4.86 -3.27
C LEU A 101 4.89 -4.01 -4.34
N GLY A 102 5.14 -4.61 -5.48
CA GLY A 102 6.05 -4.08 -6.46
C GLY A 102 5.40 -3.66 -7.77
N PRO A 103 6.22 -3.26 -8.74
CA PRO A 103 5.76 -2.75 -10.03
C PRO A 103 4.96 -3.76 -10.84
N ARG A 104 5.12 -5.07 -10.62
CA ARG A 104 4.36 -6.07 -11.37
C ARG A 104 2.89 -6.00 -11.01
N PHE A 105 2.56 -6.09 -9.72
CA PHE A 105 1.18 -5.99 -9.26
C PHE A 105 0.58 -4.64 -9.68
N ALA A 106 1.32 -3.54 -9.50
CA ALA A 106 0.84 -2.21 -9.87
C ALA A 106 0.48 -2.12 -11.36
N ARG A 107 1.31 -2.68 -12.26
CA ARG A 107 0.99 -2.76 -13.69
C ARG A 107 -0.24 -3.61 -13.97
N GLU A 108 -0.32 -4.80 -13.38
CA GLU A 108 -1.48 -5.71 -13.55
C GLU A 108 -2.79 -5.08 -13.04
N ALA A 109 -2.70 -4.22 -12.01
CA ALA A 109 -3.82 -3.50 -11.41
C ALA A 109 -4.16 -2.17 -12.11
N GLY A 110 -3.38 -1.73 -13.10
CA GLY A 110 -3.55 -0.41 -13.71
C GLY A 110 -3.33 0.75 -12.73
N ALA A 111 -2.46 0.54 -11.74
CA ALA A 111 -2.22 1.45 -10.63
C ALA A 111 -0.80 2.04 -10.63
N THR A 112 -0.63 3.17 -9.94
CA THR A 112 0.66 3.83 -9.75
C THR A 112 1.12 3.71 -8.31
N LEU A 113 2.34 3.23 -8.09
CA LEU A 113 2.95 3.21 -6.75
C LEU A 113 3.33 4.62 -6.31
N LEU A 114 2.95 4.98 -5.09
CA LEU A 114 3.30 6.23 -4.44
C LEU A 114 4.30 6.00 -3.30
N PRO A 115 5.32 6.87 -3.15
CA PRO A 115 6.17 6.86 -1.98
C PRO A 115 5.39 7.31 -0.74
N ASP A 116 5.78 6.81 0.43
CA ASP A 116 5.30 7.28 1.73
C ASP A 116 6.37 8.19 2.37
N PRO A 117 6.10 9.49 2.60
CA PRO A 117 4.87 10.23 2.30
C PRO A 117 4.82 10.78 0.86
N THR A 118 3.61 11.12 0.39
CA THR A 118 3.37 11.85 -0.88
C THR A 118 2.56 13.11 -0.62
N VAL A 119 2.87 14.22 -1.28
CA VAL A 119 2.07 15.45 -1.22
C VAL A 119 1.25 15.59 -2.50
N ILE A 120 -0.07 15.77 -2.35
CA ILE A 120 -0.99 16.02 -3.46
C ILE A 120 -1.55 17.45 -3.40
N ASP A 121 -1.95 17.97 -4.55
CA ASP A 121 -2.81 19.14 -4.68
C ASP A 121 -4.18 18.66 -5.18
N CYS A 122 -5.21 18.81 -4.35
CA CYS A 122 -6.56 18.39 -4.67
C CYS A 122 -7.53 19.53 -4.36
N ALA A 123 -8.24 20.01 -5.38
CA ALA A 123 -9.19 21.13 -5.26
C ALA A 123 -8.59 22.39 -4.59
N GLY A 124 -7.31 22.70 -4.86
CA GLY A 124 -6.62 23.85 -4.30
C GLY A 124 -6.10 23.65 -2.88
N HIS A 125 -6.23 22.44 -2.32
CA HIS A 125 -5.67 22.07 -1.03
C HIS A 125 -4.44 21.19 -1.19
N ARG A 126 -3.35 21.55 -0.49
CA ARG A 126 -2.20 20.68 -0.32
C ARG A 126 -2.48 19.67 0.78
N VAL A 127 -2.44 18.38 0.44
CA VAL A 127 -2.73 17.27 1.35
C VAL A 127 -1.52 16.35 1.41
N VAL A 128 -1.07 16.02 2.61
CA VAL A 128 -0.02 15.01 2.82
C VAL A 128 -0.69 13.65 2.97
N LEU A 129 -0.29 12.70 2.14
CA LEU A 129 -0.67 11.30 2.21
C LEU A 129 0.46 10.51 2.87
N THR A 130 0.09 9.68 3.83
CA THR A 130 0.97 8.71 4.47
C THR A 130 0.14 7.52 4.92
N HIS A 131 0.75 6.35 5.01
CA HIS A 131 0.13 5.21 5.70
C HIS A 131 -0.01 5.49 7.20
N GLY A 132 0.91 6.29 7.76
CA GLY A 132 0.83 6.76 9.15
C GLY A 132 1.68 5.97 10.14
N ASP A 133 2.17 4.78 9.78
CA ASP A 133 3.03 3.97 10.65
C ASP A 133 4.33 4.70 11.06
N MET A 134 4.84 5.60 10.21
CA MET A 134 5.97 6.50 10.50
C MET A 134 5.75 7.44 11.68
N LEU A 135 4.50 7.75 11.99
CA LEU A 135 4.13 8.71 13.03
C LEU A 135 4.14 8.06 14.43
N CYS A 136 4.14 6.72 14.50
CA CYS A 136 4.18 5.93 15.73
C CYS A 136 5.59 5.87 16.35
N THR A 137 6.21 7.03 16.58
CA THR A 137 7.63 7.14 17.00
C THR A 137 7.92 6.58 18.39
N ASP A 138 6.90 6.45 19.24
CA ASP A 138 7.03 5.85 20.58
C ASP A 138 7.26 4.33 20.53
N ASP A 139 6.83 3.64 19.47
CA ASP A 139 7.13 2.22 19.27
C ASP A 139 8.54 2.04 18.68
N THR A 140 9.54 2.21 19.54
CA THR A 140 10.95 2.13 19.14
C THR A 140 11.34 0.78 18.55
N ARG A 141 10.67 -0.31 18.94
CA ARG A 141 10.94 -1.65 18.39
C ARG A 141 10.42 -1.75 16.96
N TYR A 142 9.19 -1.30 16.74
CA TYR A 142 8.59 -1.24 15.41
C TYR A 142 9.37 -0.28 14.49
N MET A 143 9.74 0.90 14.98
CA MET A 143 10.54 1.88 14.22
C MET A 143 11.89 1.31 13.76
N ARG A 144 12.57 0.51 14.60
CA ARG A 144 13.80 -0.20 14.19
C ARG A 144 13.49 -1.23 13.10
N PHE A 145 12.46 -2.05 13.28
CA PHE A 145 12.05 -3.03 12.28
C PHE A 145 11.79 -2.35 10.93
N ARG A 146 10.94 -1.31 10.92
CA ARG A 146 10.64 -0.49 9.75
C ARG A 146 11.89 0.08 9.10
N HIS A 147 12.81 0.65 9.89
CA HIS A 147 14.05 1.22 9.39
C HIS A 147 14.88 0.21 8.59
N TRP A 148 14.94 -1.05 9.05
CA TRP A 148 15.65 -2.10 8.32
C TRP A 148 14.84 -2.59 7.12
N THR A 149 13.58 -2.99 7.29
CA THR A 149 12.77 -3.60 6.21
C THR A 149 12.51 -2.68 5.01
N ARG A 150 12.61 -1.35 5.19
CA ARG A 150 12.51 -0.37 4.09
C ARG A 150 13.80 -0.18 3.30
N LYS A 151 14.93 -0.77 3.71
CA LYS A 151 16.19 -0.67 2.94
C LYS A 151 16.12 -1.57 1.70
N ALA A 152 16.34 -0.98 0.52
CA ALA A 152 16.27 -1.68 -0.76
C ALA A 152 17.16 -2.94 -0.82
N TRP A 153 18.36 -2.91 -0.23
CA TRP A 153 19.24 -4.07 -0.21
C TRP A 153 18.72 -5.21 0.67
N ILE A 154 17.98 -4.91 1.75
CA ILE A 154 17.32 -5.93 2.57
C ILE A 154 16.18 -6.54 1.81
N GLN A 155 15.34 -5.71 1.19
CA GLN A 155 14.23 -6.20 0.38
C GLN A 155 14.74 -7.11 -0.73
N ARG A 156 15.82 -6.73 -1.43
CA ARG A 156 16.47 -7.57 -2.44
C ARG A 156 16.98 -8.89 -1.87
N LEU A 157 17.66 -8.85 -0.71
CA LEU A 157 18.15 -10.07 -0.05
C LEU A 157 17.00 -10.99 0.36
N PHE A 158 15.92 -10.42 0.90
CA PHE A 158 14.73 -11.16 1.30
C PHE A 158 14.03 -11.78 0.08
N LEU A 159 13.86 -11.03 -1.01
CA LEU A 159 13.25 -11.51 -2.25
C LEU A 159 14.11 -12.59 -2.95
N ALA A 160 15.43 -12.60 -2.72
CA ALA A 160 16.33 -13.65 -3.20
C ALA A 160 16.19 -14.98 -2.43
N LEU A 161 15.51 -14.99 -1.27
CA LEU A 161 15.27 -16.22 -0.53
C LEU A 161 14.23 -17.11 -1.24
N PRO A 162 14.34 -18.45 -1.12
CA PRO A 162 13.31 -19.36 -1.58
C PRO A 162 11.93 -19.00 -1.02
N LEU A 163 10.88 -19.16 -1.83
CA LEU A 163 9.51 -18.79 -1.45
C LEU A 163 9.07 -19.44 -0.13
N SER A 164 9.44 -20.70 0.10
CA SER A 164 9.13 -21.43 1.34
C SER A 164 9.71 -20.76 2.59
N TRP A 165 10.90 -20.17 2.49
CA TRP A 165 11.55 -19.45 3.59
C TRP A 165 10.88 -18.11 3.83
N ARG A 166 10.56 -17.36 2.77
CA ARG A 166 9.81 -16.10 2.86
C ARG A 166 8.46 -16.29 3.54
N LEU A 167 7.71 -17.32 3.14
CA LEU A 167 6.45 -17.71 3.77
C LEU A 167 6.62 -18.08 5.25
N GLY A 168 7.68 -18.80 5.60
CA GLY A 168 8.00 -19.13 7.00
C GLY A 168 8.21 -17.88 7.86
N ILE A 169 8.97 -16.90 7.36
CA ILE A 169 9.21 -15.62 8.04
C ILE A 169 7.89 -14.85 8.21
N ALA A 170 7.08 -14.74 7.14
CA ALA A 170 5.81 -14.02 7.20
C ALA A 170 4.83 -14.64 8.22
N ARG A 171 4.71 -15.97 8.26
CA ARG A 171 3.88 -16.67 9.25
C ARG A 171 4.32 -16.39 10.68
N LYS A 172 5.63 -16.36 10.93
CA LYS A 172 6.18 -16.06 12.27
C LYS A 172 5.92 -14.60 12.69
N LEU A 173 6.12 -13.65 11.77
CA LEU A 173 5.80 -12.23 12.04
C LEU A 173 4.31 -12.04 12.37
N ARG A 174 3.44 -12.80 11.70
CA ARG A 174 2.00 -12.83 12.01
C ARG A 174 1.72 -13.36 13.42
N SER A 175 2.27 -14.51 13.79
CA SER A 175 2.04 -15.07 15.13
C SER A 175 2.53 -14.13 16.23
N ASP A 176 3.66 -13.47 16.02
CA ASP A 176 4.23 -12.53 16.99
C ASP A 176 3.37 -11.25 17.12
N SER A 177 2.78 -10.78 16.01
CA SER A 177 1.90 -9.60 16.00
C SER A 177 0.54 -9.89 16.63
N GLU A 178 -0.05 -11.06 16.35
CA GLU A 178 -1.29 -11.52 16.99
C GLU A 178 -1.10 -11.72 18.51
N ALA A 179 0.06 -12.27 18.93
CA ALA A 179 0.40 -12.43 20.35
C ALA A 179 0.65 -11.07 21.05
N GLY A 180 1.20 -10.08 20.35
CA GLY A 180 1.39 -8.73 20.88
C GLY A 180 0.07 -7.98 21.13
N ARG A 181 -0.94 -8.22 20.28
CA ARG A 181 -2.28 -7.60 20.39
C ARG A 181 -3.11 -8.15 21.55
N GLN A 182 -2.69 -9.26 22.15
CA GLN A 182 -3.33 -9.91 23.30
C GLN A 182 -2.65 -9.60 24.64
N ARG A 183 -1.61 -8.74 24.66
CA ARG A 183 -1.02 -8.29 25.92
C ARG A 183 -1.84 -7.09 26.45
N PRO A 184 -2.29 -7.15 27.72
CA PRO A 184 -3.22 -6.19 28.31
C PRO A 184 -2.65 -4.77 28.38
#